data_AF-A0A920TWZ6-F1
#
_entry.id   AF-A0A920TWZ6-F1
#
_cell.length_a   1.000
_cell.length_b   1.000
_cell.length_c   1.000
_cell.angle_alpha   90.00
_cell.angle_beta   90.00
_cell.angle_gamma   90.00
#
_symmetry.space_group_name_H-M   'P 1'
#
loop_
_entity.id
_entity.type
_entity.pdbx_description
1 polymer ?
#
loop_
_entity_poly.entity_id
_entity_poly.type
_entity_poly.pdbx_seq_one_letter_code
_entity_poly.pdbx_strand_id
1 'polypeptide(L)'
;MTALTTNNTLANQVVQSGIMDQVIEDTIKKIRREGLELSEEELILEVGFVINCKIALRLVQAFKVKVSVELHPGVSKNIERTLHYGEGILRFARNFLL
;
A
#
# COMPACT_ATOMS: atom_id res chain seq x y z
N MET A 1 -17.13 12.26 11.85
CA MET A 1 -16.47 11.87 10.59
C MET A 1 -16.73 10.38 10.38
N THR A 2 -17.26 9.96 9.23
CA THR A 2 -17.77 8.58 9.05
C THR A 2 -16.86 7.67 8.22
N ALA A 3 -16.02 8.22 7.34
CA ALA A 3 -15.04 7.47 6.54
C ALA A 3 -13.91 8.39 6.03
N LEU A 4 -12.77 7.79 5.66
CA LEU A 4 -11.62 8.45 5.00
C LEU A 4 -11.22 7.69 3.73
N THR A 5 -10.44 8.33 2.86
CA THR A 5 -9.89 7.71 1.65
C THR A 5 -8.39 7.98 1.55
N THR A 6 -7.63 7.00 1.08
CA THR A 6 -6.29 7.26 0.53
C THR A 6 -6.43 7.52 -0.97
N ASN A 7 -5.62 8.44 -1.47
CA ASN A 7 -5.38 8.62 -2.90
C ASN A 7 -3.89 8.76 -3.15
N ASN A 8 -3.46 8.62 -4.40
CA ASN A 8 -2.04 8.62 -4.75
C ASN A 8 -1.33 9.95 -4.43
N THR A 9 -2.05 11.08 -4.47
CA THR A 9 -1.50 12.39 -4.10
C THR A 9 -1.15 12.46 -2.62
N LEU A 10 -2.04 12.00 -1.73
CA LEU A 10 -1.79 11.93 -0.29
C LEU A 10 -0.62 10.99 0.02
N ALA A 11 -0.58 9.83 -0.65
CA ALA A 11 0.51 8.88 -0.49
C ALA A 11 1.86 9.51 -0.83
N ASN A 12 1.94 10.22 -1.97
CA ASN A 12 3.14 10.92 -2.39
C ASN A 12 3.59 11.98 -1.37
N GLN A 13 2.67 12.76 -0.80
CA GLN A 13 2.99 13.74 0.25
C GLN A 13 3.58 13.08 1.49
N VAL A 14 3.02 11.94 1.91
CA VAL A 14 3.52 11.19 3.06
C VAL A 14 4.90 10.60 2.78
N VAL A 15 5.16 10.10 1.57
CA VAL A 15 6.50 9.63 1.18
C VAL A 15 7.51 10.77 1.19
N GLN A 16 7.16 11.92 0.60
CA GLN A 16 8.04 13.10 0.55
C GLN A 16 8.39 13.67 1.92
N SER A 17 7.61 13.36 2.96
CA SER A 17 7.92 13.73 4.34
C SER A 17 9.03 12.88 4.99
N GLY A 18 9.47 11.79 4.35
CA GLY A 18 10.46 10.84 4.88
C GLY A 18 9.90 9.84 5.91
N ILE A 19 8.64 10.00 6.34
CA ILE A 19 8.00 9.14 7.35
C ILE A 19 7.91 7.66 6.91
N MET A 20 8.01 7.39 5.61
CA MET A 20 7.90 6.04 5.03
C MET A 20 9.25 5.43 4.61
N ASP A 21 10.37 6.12 4.80
CA ASP A 21 11.67 5.67 4.27
C ASP A 21 12.08 4.30 4.80
N GLN A 22 11.94 4.07 6.11
CA GLN A 22 12.22 2.75 6.69
C GLN A 22 11.28 1.66 6.15
N VAL A 23 10.00 1.99 5.95
CA VAL A 23 9.01 1.06 5.38
C VAL A 23 9.40 0.69 3.95
N ILE A 24 9.84 1.66 3.16
CA ILE A 24 10.33 1.45 1.79
C ILE A 24 11.54 0.51 1.81
N GLU A 25 12.54 0.82 2.63
CA GLU A 25 13.77 0.03 2.72
C GLU A 25 13.49 -1.41 3.16
N ASP A 26 12.67 -1.60 4.19
CA ASP A 26 12.31 -2.92 4.71
C ASP A 26 11.51 -3.73 3.68
N THR A 27 10.62 -3.07 2.93
CA THR A 27 9.82 -3.71 1.87
C THR A 27 10.73 -4.20 0.74
N ILE A 28 11.65 -3.36 0.26
CA ILE A 28 12.61 -3.73 -0.79
C ILE A 28 13.50 -4.88 -0.31
N LYS A 29 14.02 -4.81 0.93
CA LYS A 29 14.82 -5.90 1.52
C LYS A 29 14.05 -7.21 1.60
N LYS A 30 12.76 -7.15 1.95
CA LYS A 30 11.91 -8.34 2.03
C LYS A 30 11.67 -8.96 0.66
N ILE A 31 11.27 -8.17 -0.34
CA ILE A 31 11.05 -8.62 -1.72
C ILE A 31 12.31 -9.33 -2.25
N ARG A 32 13.48 -8.71 -2.08
CA ARG A 32 14.76 -9.29 -2.52
C ARG A 32 15.09 -10.60 -1.79
N ARG A 33 14.80 -10.68 -0.49
CA ARG A 33 15.05 -11.90 0.31
C ARG A 33 14.16 -13.07 -0.11
N GLU A 34 12.94 -12.79 -0.56
CA GLU A 34 12.02 -13.79 -1.08
C GLU A 34 12.39 -14.28 -2.49
N GLY A 35 13.47 -13.74 -3.08
CA GLY A 35 13.96 -14.16 -4.40
C GLY A 35 13.07 -13.69 -5.55
N LEU A 36 12.23 -12.68 -5.33
CA LEU A 36 11.36 -12.12 -6.35
C LEU A 36 12.15 -11.20 -7.27
N GLU A 37 12.32 -11.61 -8.53
CA GLU A 37 12.88 -10.77 -9.58
C GLU A 37 11.76 -9.91 -10.17
N LEU A 38 11.65 -8.67 -9.67
CA LEU A 38 10.69 -7.69 -10.17
C LEU A 38 11.39 -6.71 -11.11
N SER A 39 10.71 -6.32 -12.19
CA SER A 39 11.09 -5.12 -12.92
C SER A 39 11.03 -3.88 -12.02
N GLU A 40 11.68 -2.80 -12.44
CA GLU A 40 11.65 -1.53 -11.69
C GLU A 40 10.21 -1.02 -11.50
N GLU A 41 9.40 -1.09 -12.55
CA GLU A 41 7.98 -0.71 -12.49
C GLU A 41 7.18 -1.57 -11.50
N GLU A 42 7.42 -2.89 -11.48
CA GLU A 42 6.76 -3.78 -10.52
C GLU A 42 7.22 -3.52 -9.10
N LEU A 43 8.51 -3.26 -8.88
CA LEU A 43 9.01 -2.90 -7.56
C LEU A 43 8.37 -1.60 -7.05
N ILE A 44 8.22 -0.60 -7.92
CA ILE A 44 7.54 0.66 -7.60
C ILE A 44 6.07 0.41 -7.23
N LEU A 45 5.37 -0.43 -8.00
CA LEU A 45 3.98 -0.78 -7.71
C LEU A 45 3.83 -1.50 -6.37
N GLU A 46 4.68 -2.49 -6.08
CA GLU A 46 4.64 -3.24 -4.82
C GLU A 46 4.95 -2.36 -3.61
N VAL A 47 5.99 -1.52 -3.71
CA VAL A 47 6.36 -0.60 -2.64
C VAL A 47 5.25 0.44 -2.42
N GLY A 48 4.72 1.02 -3.49
CA GLY A 48 3.61 1.98 -3.43
C GLY A 48 2.34 1.37 -2.80
N PHE A 49 2.05 0.11 -3.14
CA PHE A 49 0.96 -0.65 -2.53
C PHE A 49 1.12 -0.82 -1.02
N VAL A 50 2.31 -1.23 -0.56
CA VAL A 50 2.60 -1.38 0.88
C VAL A 50 2.47 -0.05 1.62
N ILE A 51 2.95 1.05 1.04
CA ILE A 51 2.81 2.39 1.61
C ILE A 51 1.34 2.79 1.75
N ASN A 52 0.54 2.62 0.70
CA ASN A 52 -0.90 2.90 0.74
C ASN A 52 -1.59 2.13 1.86
N CYS A 53 -1.28 0.83 2.00
CA CYS A 53 -1.83 0.01 3.07
C CYS A 53 -1.39 0.47 4.48
N LYS A 54 -0.12 0.87 4.65
CA LYS A 54 0.39 1.42 5.93
C LYS A 54 -0.28 2.74 6.29
N ILE A 55 -0.48 3.64 5.34
CA ILE A 55 -1.22 4.89 5.55
C ILE A 55 -2.64 4.58 5.98
N ALA A 56 -3.33 3.70 5.24
CA ALA A 56 -4.69 3.31 5.56
C ALA A 56 -4.83 2.74 6.98
N LEU A 57 -3.91 1.86 7.41
CA LEU A 57 -3.91 1.34 8.77
C LEU A 57 -3.70 2.43 9.82
N ARG A 58 -2.79 3.38 9.59
CA ARG A 58 -2.59 4.51 10.51
C ARG A 58 -3.85 5.36 10.64
N LEU A 59 -4.55 5.60 9.54
CA LEU A 59 -5.83 6.32 9.54
C LEU A 59 -6.93 5.55 10.30
N VAL A 60 -7.05 4.23 10.09
CA VAL A 60 -7.97 3.37 10.86
C VAL A 60 -7.64 3.44 12.35
N GLN A 61 -6.36 3.34 12.71
CA GLN A 61 -5.93 3.35 14.11
C GLN A 61 -6.20 4.68 14.80
N ALA A 62 -5.94 5.80 14.13
CA ALA A 62 -6.09 7.14 14.67
C ALA A 62 -7.56 7.56 14.78
N PHE A 63 -8.36 7.27 13.75
CA PHE A 63 -9.72 7.82 13.62
C PHE A 63 -10.83 6.81 13.89
N LYS A 64 -10.53 5.50 13.97
CA LYS A 64 -11.50 4.42 14.21
C LYS A 64 -12.68 4.41 13.22
N VAL A 65 -12.40 4.76 11.96
CA VAL A 65 -13.37 4.84 10.86
C VAL A 65 -13.00 3.88 9.73
N LYS A 66 -13.93 3.65 8.80
CA LYS A 66 -13.65 2.95 7.54
C LYS A 66 -12.71 3.79 6.68
N VAL A 67 -11.73 3.13 6.06
CA VAL A 67 -10.77 3.78 5.15
C VAL A 67 -10.82 3.06 3.81
N SER A 68 -11.11 3.80 2.73
CA SER A 68 -10.98 3.30 1.37
C SER A 68 -9.54 3.41 0.91
N VAL A 69 -9.04 2.38 0.22
CA VAL A 69 -7.68 2.37 -0.34
C VAL A 69 -7.75 2.37 -1.85
N GLU A 70 -7.19 3.41 -2.48
CA GLU A 70 -7.12 3.51 -3.93
C GLU A 70 -5.93 2.72 -4.48
N LEU A 71 -6.17 1.92 -5.54
CA LEU A 71 -5.13 1.18 -6.24
C LEU A 71 -4.39 2.08 -7.24
N HIS A 72 -3.17 1.70 -7.61
CA HIS A 72 -2.39 2.46 -8.59
C HIS A 72 -3.07 2.45 -9.98
N PRO A 73 -3.22 3.59 -10.69
CA PRO A 73 -3.91 3.64 -11.98
C PRO A 73 -3.29 2.73 -13.05
N GLY A 74 -2.00 2.44 -12.94
CA GLY A 74 -1.30 1.48 -13.81
C GLY A 74 -1.89 0.07 -13.83
N VAL A 75 -2.67 -0.33 -12.81
CA VAL A 75 -3.34 -1.64 -12.79
C VAL A 75 -4.78 -1.59 -13.32
N SER A 76 -5.33 -0.41 -13.61
CA SER A 76 -6.75 -0.20 -13.95
C SER A 76 -7.24 -0.99 -15.17
N LYS A 77 -6.35 -1.30 -16.11
CA LYS A 77 -6.68 -2.05 -17.34
C LYS A 77 -6.40 -3.54 -17.23
N ASN A 78 -6.05 -4.04 -16.05
CA ASN A 78 -5.76 -5.44 -15.80
C ASN A 78 -6.59 -5.94 -14.60
N ILE A 79 -7.62 -6.74 -14.90
CA ILE A 79 -8.53 -7.26 -13.89
C ILE A 79 -7.83 -8.18 -12.88
N GLU A 80 -6.90 -9.02 -13.34
CA GLU A 80 -6.16 -9.93 -12.47
C GLU A 80 -5.27 -9.17 -11.48
N ARG A 81 -4.54 -8.15 -11.95
CA ARG A 81 -3.76 -7.28 -11.06
C ARG A 81 -4.66 -6.48 -10.11
N THR A 82 -5.80 -5.99 -10.59
CA THR A 82 -6.78 -5.29 -9.74
C THR A 82 -7.27 -6.18 -8.61
N LEU A 83 -7.65 -7.42 -8.91
CA LEU A 83 -8.08 -8.41 -7.90
C LEU A 83 -6.95 -8.76 -6.94
N HIS A 84 -5.74 -9.00 -7.47
CA HIS A 84 -4.56 -9.31 -6.66
C HIS A 84 -4.31 -8.27 -5.56
N TYR A 85 -4.29 -6.98 -5.92
CA TYR A 85 -4.09 -5.91 -4.93
C TYR A 85 -5.31 -5.72 -4.02
N GLY A 86 -6.53 -5.91 -4.53
CA GLY A 86 -7.76 -5.89 -3.73
C GLY A 86 -7.74 -6.95 -2.60
N GLU A 87 -7.39 -8.19 -2.94
CA GLU A 87 -7.20 -9.27 -1.97
C GLU A 87 -6.01 -8.99 -1.05
N GLY A 88 -4.95 -8.39 -1.58
CA GLY A 88 -3.79 -7.91 -0.82
C GLY A 88 -4.19 -6.96 0.31
N ILE A 89 -5.10 -6.01 0.07
CA ILE A 89 -5.60 -5.08 1.10
C ILE A 89 -6.27 -5.85 2.23
N LEU A 90 -7.14 -6.82 1.90
CA LEU A 90 -7.83 -7.63 2.90
C LEU A 90 -6.85 -8.48 3.71
N ARG A 91 -5.86 -9.09 3.06
CA ARG A 91 -4.80 -9.86 3.73
C ARG A 91 -3.97 -8.96 4.65
N PHE A 92 -3.61 -7.76 4.20
CA PHE A 92 -2.87 -6.79 4.98
C PHE A 92 -3.66 -6.36 6.22
N ALA A 93 -4.95 -6.03 6.06
CA ALA A 93 -5.81 -5.66 7.18
C ALA A 93 -5.92 -6.78 8.23
N ARG A 94 -6.07 -8.04 7.79
CA ARG A 94 -6.19 -9.20 8.70
C ARG A 94 -4.91 -9.44 9.50
N ASN A 95 -3.74 -9.36 8.88
CA ASN A 95 -2.45 -9.59 9.55
C ASN A 95 -2.07 -8.49 10.55
N PHE A 96 -2.78 -7.37 10.57
CA PHE A 96 -2.55 -6.25 11.50
C PHE A 96 -3.67 -6.07 12.54
N LEU A 97 -4.81 -6.75 12.37
CA LEU A 97 -5.95 -6.71 13.29
C LEU A 97 -6.09 -8.00 14.12
N LEU A 98 -5.23 -9.00 13.87
CA LEU A 98 -5.06 -10.24 14.62
C LEU A 98 -3.68 -10.25 15.28
#